data_AF-A0A327GTT1-F1
#
_entry.id   AF-A0A327GTT1-F1
#
_cell.length_a   1.000
_cell.length_b   1.000
_cell.length_c   1.000
_cell.angle_alpha   90.00
_cell.angle_beta   90.00
_cell.angle_gamma   90.00
#
_symmetry.space_group_name_H-M   'P 1'
#
loop_
_entity.id
_entity.type
_entity.pdbx_description
1 polymer ?
#
loop_
_entity_poly.entity_id
_entity_poly.type
_entity_poly.pdbx_seq_one_letter_code
_entity_poly.pdbx_strand_id
1 'polypeptide(L)'
;MGDLSGTRCNMDSGRVFLDPSGRKYRIKEPEPLQETPENLRIARETKPWAIYFRMLGTVLPSFFLMYTILSLILGFTMLEPAIILASGLCSAPLVFLILRLHRPRLVHVRLAVPDESGSQAHALPGGLSLRTPMKTSLSRFLVKDDSILDVPPIRQLWTIFGLTVAAGILIALLILTVSEIYGQAIFILMAIPLWLIGFSLPVLAWWGTSNKLLGLPTRRRDAESWLIAGMASAFPAFIFNSLIAPELVPFDDESWASELSLLAIGAPFCEEIFKAMAVFFFLPTIKGPKHGFQIGFTVGLGFALIENLQYIGVSVFGGPVAASLTILVRGIGSIPGHAIWTSIAGTAIGWKATDSDFKAKLKWKAKSLAISAIDLTEGLGLDMDGDGDLSGFDGSRPTLEEALSQSSAESPSDGKEWSIIGSANPKESLSDTAPVLGESGLSLSFSNVYQTNSYNGIATPRGILPAIVLAIAGHSFWNGSSYLMYLAPTEWLGMSEIEGVAIVLTWTAIMISSLLLITRSIIRGVNSLE
;
A
#
# COMPACT_ATOMS: atom_id res chain seq x y z
N MET A 1 -51.72 -1.14 4.78
CA MET A 1 -51.24 -1.87 5.97
C MET A 1 -52.37 -1.87 6.96
N GLY A 2 -52.92 -3.05 7.30
CA GLY A 2 -53.99 -3.17 8.29
C GLY A 2 -53.38 -3.35 9.69
N ASP A 3 -53.98 -2.69 10.67
CA ASP A 3 -53.66 -2.78 12.09
C ASP A 3 -53.92 -4.22 12.60
N LEU A 4 -52.90 -4.83 13.22
CA LEU A 4 -52.91 -6.20 13.75
C LEU A 4 -52.96 -6.23 15.29
N SER A 5 -53.30 -5.12 15.94
CA SER A 5 -53.32 -4.97 17.41
C SER A 5 -54.30 -5.90 18.16
N GLY A 6 -55.20 -6.60 17.46
CA GLY A 6 -56.27 -7.40 18.07
C GLY A 6 -56.14 -8.93 18.02
N THR A 7 -55.09 -9.52 17.43
CA THR A 7 -55.02 -10.98 17.26
C THR A 7 -54.25 -11.65 18.41
N ARG A 8 -54.95 -12.34 19.32
CA ARG A 8 -54.34 -13.25 20.32
C ARG A 8 -53.58 -14.36 19.57
N CYS A 9 -52.26 -14.24 19.49
CA CYS A 9 -51.38 -15.23 18.88
C CYS A 9 -50.92 -16.25 19.92
N ASN A 10 -51.39 -17.49 19.82
CA ASN A 10 -50.74 -18.62 20.48
C ASN A 10 -49.45 -18.93 19.72
N MET A 11 -48.29 -18.63 20.33
CA MET A 11 -46.99 -19.00 19.78
C MET A 11 -46.63 -20.43 20.21
N ASP A 12 -47.04 -21.42 19.43
CA ASP A 12 -46.44 -22.75 19.52
C ASP A 12 -45.06 -22.75 18.82
N SER A 13 -44.19 -23.64 19.29
CA SER A 13 -42.75 -23.85 19.07
C SER A 13 -42.26 -23.96 17.60
N GLY A 14 -42.64 -23.00 16.76
CA GLY A 14 -42.26 -22.92 15.36
C GLY A 14 -43.02 -21.85 14.56
N ARG A 15 -43.18 -20.62 15.08
CA ARG A 15 -43.74 -19.41 14.40
C ARG A 15 -44.71 -19.68 13.24
N VAL A 16 -45.83 -20.38 13.52
CA VAL A 16 -46.95 -20.52 12.59
C VAL A 16 -48.02 -19.49 12.96
N PHE A 17 -48.30 -18.53 12.07
CA PHE A 17 -49.36 -17.54 12.22
C PHE A 17 -50.67 -18.06 11.63
N LEU A 18 -51.77 -17.89 12.34
CA LEU A 18 -53.12 -18.21 11.87
C LEU A 18 -53.87 -16.91 11.55
N ASP A 19 -54.27 -16.74 10.30
CA ASP A 19 -55.16 -15.66 9.87
C ASP A 19 -56.60 -15.93 10.36
N PRO A 20 -57.42 -14.89 10.61
CA PRO A 20 -58.86 -15.01 10.90
C PRO A 20 -59.66 -15.98 9.99
N SER A 21 -59.19 -16.22 8.77
CA SER A 21 -59.74 -17.19 7.82
C SER A 21 -59.26 -18.64 8.03
N GLY A 22 -58.50 -18.92 9.09
CA GLY A 22 -57.97 -20.26 9.42
C GLY A 22 -56.73 -20.68 8.63
N ARG A 23 -56.13 -19.77 7.83
CA ARG A 23 -54.93 -20.06 7.03
C ARG A 23 -53.67 -20.05 7.90
N LYS A 24 -52.86 -21.11 7.80
CA LYS A 24 -51.57 -21.25 8.49
C LYS A 24 -50.44 -20.66 7.64
N TYR A 25 -49.72 -19.69 8.16
CA TYR A 25 -48.52 -19.11 7.57
C TYR A 25 -47.31 -19.46 8.42
N ARG A 26 -46.28 -20.07 7.83
CA ARG A 26 -45.01 -20.31 8.52
C ARG A 26 -44.07 -19.15 8.25
N ILE A 27 -43.62 -18.46 9.30
CA ILE A 27 -42.58 -17.45 9.16
C ILE A 27 -41.27 -18.20 8.90
N LYS A 28 -40.72 -18.06 7.70
CA LYS A 28 -39.39 -18.57 7.39
C LYS A 28 -38.35 -17.66 8.03
N GLU A 29 -37.38 -18.26 8.71
CA GLU A 29 -36.20 -17.53 9.16
C GLU A 29 -35.20 -17.37 8.02
N PRO A 30 -34.41 -16.28 8.00
CA PRO A 30 -33.32 -16.15 7.05
C PRO A 30 -32.28 -17.25 7.27
N GLU A 31 -31.80 -17.87 6.19
CA GLU A 31 -30.71 -18.85 6.25
C GLU A 31 -29.48 -18.27 6.98
N PRO A 32 -28.77 -19.03 7.81
CA PRO A 32 -27.58 -18.55 8.51
C PRO A 32 -26.45 -18.22 7.52
N LEU A 33 -25.45 -17.46 7.99
CA LEU A 33 -24.23 -17.23 7.22
C LEU A 33 -23.44 -18.54 7.15
N GLN A 34 -23.04 -18.91 5.94
CA GLN A 34 -22.19 -20.05 5.65
C GLN A 34 -20.78 -19.60 5.31
N GLU A 35 -19.85 -20.55 5.35
CA GLU A 35 -18.49 -20.33 4.86
C GLU A 35 -18.48 -20.08 3.35
N THR A 36 -17.54 -19.25 2.91
CA THR A 36 -17.49 -18.82 1.52
C THR A 36 -16.96 -19.96 0.64
N PRO A 37 -17.64 -20.36 -0.45
CA PRO A 37 -17.12 -21.37 -1.35
C PRO A 37 -15.83 -20.89 -2.02
N GLU A 38 -14.82 -21.75 -2.12
CA GLU A 38 -13.52 -21.44 -2.74
C GLU A 38 -13.61 -20.91 -4.17
N ASN A 39 -14.59 -21.44 -4.91
CA ASN A 39 -14.78 -21.16 -6.33
C ASN A 39 -15.68 -19.94 -6.57
N LEU A 40 -16.13 -19.25 -5.51
CA LEU A 40 -16.97 -18.07 -5.64
C LEU A 40 -16.15 -16.90 -6.22
N ARG A 41 -16.41 -16.58 -7.49
CA ARG A 41 -15.83 -15.41 -8.16
C ARG A 41 -16.86 -14.29 -8.27
N ILE A 42 -16.51 -13.13 -7.72
CA ILE A 42 -17.37 -11.94 -7.75
C ILE A 42 -16.74 -10.93 -8.71
N ALA A 43 -17.44 -10.65 -9.81
CA ALA A 43 -17.07 -9.57 -10.71
C ALA A 43 -17.69 -8.24 -10.23
N ARG A 44 -16.98 -7.13 -10.47
CA ARG A 44 -17.45 -5.79 -10.13
C ARG A 44 -17.16 -4.84 -11.27
N GLU A 45 -18.01 -3.83 -11.43
CA GLU A 45 -17.71 -2.67 -12.27
C GLU A 45 -16.46 -1.94 -11.78
N THR A 46 -15.56 -1.65 -12.73
CA THR A 46 -14.33 -0.88 -12.52
C THR A 46 -14.65 0.56 -12.14
N LYS A 47 -14.01 1.08 -11.08
CA LYS A 47 -14.14 2.48 -10.63
C LYS A 47 -12.74 3.05 -10.43
N PRO A 48 -11.99 3.30 -11.51
CA PRO A 48 -10.56 3.58 -11.43
C PRO A 48 -10.24 4.84 -10.63
N TRP A 49 -11.04 5.89 -10.75
CA TRP A 49 -10.82 7.15 -10.02
C TRP A 49 -11.15 7.07 -8.53
N ALA A 50 -11.89 6.04 -8.08
CA ALA A 50 -12.19 5.89 -6.66
C ALA A 50 -10.95 5.60 -5.82
N ILE A 51 -9.87 5.09 -6.43
CA ILE A 51 -8.61 4.88 -5.73
C ILE A 51 -7.88 6.20 -5.44
N TYR A 52 -7.94 7.16 -6.37
CA TYR A 52 -7.33 8.47 -6.21
C TYR A 52 -7.87 9.20 -4.98
N PHE A 53 -9.20 9.28 -4.86
CA PHE A 53 -9.83 9.96 -3.73
C PHE A 53 -9.60 9.24 -2.39
N ARG A 54 -9.48 7.91 -2.39
CA ARG A 54 -9.14 7.16 -1.17
C ARG A 54 -7.70 7.36 -0.75
N MET A 55 -6.77 7.38 -1.72
CA MET A 55 -5.38 7.71 -1.48
C MET A 55 -5.26 9.12 -0.91
N LEU A 56 -5.90 10.12 -1.51
CA LEU A 56 -5.95 11.49 -0.99
C LEU A 56 -6.55 11.56 0.42
N GLY A 57 -7.65 10.86 0.65
CA GLY A 57 -8.29 10.77 1.97
C GLY A 57 -7.39 10.16 3.03
N THR A 58 -6.38 9.38 2.64
CA THR A 58 -5.45 8.72 3.56
C THR A 58 -4.18 9.53 3.78
N VAL A 59 -3.57 10.04 2.72
CA VAL A 59 -2.30 10.79 2.79
C VAL A 59 -2.47 12.12 3.53
N LEU A 60 -3.56 12.86 3.29
CA LEU A 60 -3.76 14.17 3.90
C LEU A 60 -3.85 14.06 5.44
N PRO A 61 -4.70 13.19 6.03
CA PRO A 61 -4.70 13.01 7.48
C PRO A 61 -3.38 12.45 8.01
N SER A 62 -2.73 11.53 7.27
CA SER A 62 -1.45 10.96 7.70
C SER A 62 -0.34 12.00 7.78
N PHE A 63 -0.29 12.94 6.82
CA PHE A 63 0.65 14.05 6.82
C PHE A 63 0.44 14.99 8.01
N PHE A 64 -0.80 15.44 8.23
CA PHE A 64 -1.08 16.30 9.39
C PHE A 64 -0.86 15.56 10.70
N LEU A 65 -1.12 14.25 10.74
CA LEU A 65 -0.84 13.44 11.91
C LEU A 65 0.67 13.39 12.20
N MET A 66 1.50 13.22 11.17
CA MET A 66 2.96 13.27 11.29
C MET A 66 3.45 14.55 11.97
N TYR A 67 2.97 15.72 11.51
CA TYR A 67 3.34 17.01 12.09
C TYR A 67 2.78 17.24 13.50
N THR A 68 1.53 16.85 13.76
CA THR A 68 0.96 16.97 15.11
C THR A 68 1.69 16.08 16.11
N ILE A 69 2.15 14.88 15.71
CA ILE A 69 2.97 14.04 16.60
C ILE A 69 4.38 14.64 16.77
N LEU A 70 5.01 15.21 15.72
CA LEU A 70 6.28 15.92 15.90
C LEU A 70 6.13 17.06 16.90
N SER A 71 5.11 17.91 16.74
CA SER A 71 4.83 19.01 17.67
C SER A 71 4.55 18.50 19.09
N LEU A 72 3.91 17.33 19.23
CA LEU A 72 3.71 16.70 20.52
C LEU A 72 5.05 16.31 21.17
N ILE A 73 5.95 15.67 20.42
CA ILE A 73 7.29 15.31 20.90
C ILE A 73 8.07 16.57 21.30
N LEU A 74 8.06 17.60 20.46
CA LEU A 74 8.71 18.88 20.75
C LEU A 74 8.12 19.57 21.99
N GLY A 75 6.79 19.52 22.15
CA GLY A 75 6.12 20.03 23.34
C GLY A 75 6.57 19.32 24.61
N PHE A 76 6.77 18.00 24.56
CA PHE A 76 7.33 17.24 25.67
C PHE A 76 8.79 17.59 25.95
N THR A 77 9.63 17.70 24.92
CA THR A 77 11.06 18.03 25.11
C THR A 77 11.26 19.45 25.66
N MET A 78 10.43 20.39 25.22
CA MET A 78 10.47 21.80 25.67
C MET A 78 9.65 22.04 26.95
N LEU A 79 8.97 21.02 27.47
CA LEU A 79 8.07 21.11 28.64
C LEU A 79 6.99 22.18 28.47
N GLU A 80 6.41 22.32 27.28
CA GLU A 80 5.35 23.28 26.97
C GLU A 80 3.95 22.63 26.96
N PRO A 81 3.14 22.78 28.04
CA PRO A 81 1.86 22.08 28.15
C PRO A 81 0.84 22.51 27.10
N ALA A 82 0.91 23.76 26.62
CA ALA A 82 0.01 24.27 25.60
C ALA A 82 0.20 23.55 24.25
N ILE A 83 1.46 23.34 23.84
CA ILE A 83 1.79 22.60 22.62
C ILE A 83 1.38 21.13 22.75
N ILE A 84 1.63 20.51 23.91
CA ILE A 84 1.25 19.13 24.18
C ILE A 84 -0.27 18.95 24.05
N LEU A 85 -1.06 19.82 24.72
CA LEU A 85 -2.52 19.76 24.68
C LEU A 85 -3.06 20.01 23.27
N ALA A 86 -2.59 21.05 22.59
CA ALA A 86 -3.02 21.37 21.22
C ALA A 86 -2.71 20.22 20.25
N SER A 87 -1.51 19.66 20.32
CA SER A 87 -1.07 18.56 19.46
C SER A 87 -1.84 17.26 19.74
N GLY A 88 -2.11 16.96 21.02
CA GLY A 88 -2.95 15.84 21.43
C GLY A 88 -4.39 15.96 20.91
N LEU A 89 -5.00 17.15 21.03
CA LEU A 89 -6.35 17.41 20.55
C LEU A 89 -6.45 17.35 19.02
N CYS A 90 -5.42 17.81 18.29
CA CYS A 90 -5.38 17.76 16.83
C CYS A 90 -5.10 16.35 16.27
N SER A 91 -4.33 15.52 16.98
CA SER A 91 -3.99 14.17 16.52
C SER A 91 -5.15 13.17 16.63
N ALA A 92 -5.96 13.23 17.71
CA ALA A 92 -7.09 12.33 17.92
C ALA A 92 -8.10 12.24 16.75
N PRO A 93 -8.62 13.35 16.19
CA PRO A 93 -9.55 13.27 15.04
C PRO A 93 -8.88 12.72 13.79
N LEU A 94 -7.57 12.95 13.59
CA LEU A 94 -6.82 12.43 12.44
C LEU A 94 -6.64 10.91 12.54
N VAL A 95 -6.26 10.39 13.72
CA VAL A 95 -6.21 8.95 13.99
C VAL A 95 -7.59 8.32 13.77
N PHE A 96 -8.65 8.91 14.33
CA PHE A 96 -10.02 8.42 14.12
C PHE A 96 -10.40 8.38 12.64
N LEU A 97 -10.06 9.42 11.88
CA LEU A 97 -10.34 9.50 10.45
C LEU A 97 -9.60 8.40 9.67
N ILE A 98 -8.30 8.19 9.94
CA ILE A 98 -7.50 7.14 9.30
C ILE A 98 -8.10 5.76 9.62
N LEU A 99 -8.43 5.48 10.89
CA LEU A 99 -9.05 4.21 11.29
C LEU A 99 -10.41 4.00 10.61
N ARG A 100 -11.21 5.07 10.46
CA ARG A 100 -12.51 5.01 9.78
C ARG A 100 -12.38 4.72 8.27
N LEU A 101 -11.38 5.30 7.61
CA LEU A 101 -11.14 5.12 6.17
C LEU A 101 -10.70 3.69 5.81
N HIS A 102 -9.95 3.05 6.72
CA HIS A 102 -9.36 1.72 6.52
C HIS A 102 -10.17 0.57 7.12
N ARG A 103 -11.41 0.82 7.57
CA ARG A 103 -12.28 -0.26 8.04
C ARG A 103 -12.50 -1.29 6.92
N PRO A 104 -12.38 -2.60 7.22
CA PRO A 104 -12.59 -3.65 6.24
C PRO A 104 -14.03 -3.58 5.73
N ARG A 105 -14.19 -3.54 4.41
CA ARG A 105 -15.51 -3.62 3.78
C ARG A 105 -15.89 -5.07 3.61
N LEU A 106 -17.00 -5.46 4.23
CA LEU A 106 -17.59 -6.78 4.10
C LEU A 106 -18.78 -6.69 3.14
N VAL A 107 -18.82 -7.61 2.18
CA VAL A 107 -19.88 -7.75 1.19
C VAL A 107 -20.70 -8.97 1.58
N HIS A 108 -21.99 -8.76 1.82
CA HIS A 108 -22.93 -9.84 2.06
C HIS A 108 -23.42 -10.37 0.71
N VAL A 109 -22.94 -11.54 0.33
CA VAL A 109 -23.30 -12.23 -0.91
C VAL A 109 -24.46 -13.16 -0.64
N ARG A 110 -25.46 -13.14 -1.53
CA ARG A 110 -26.66 -13.98 -1.48
C ARG A 110 -26.75 -14.71 -2.81
N LEU A 111 -26.59 -16.02 -2.79
CA LEU A 111 -26.56 -16.84 -3.99
C LEU A 111 -27.79 -17.75 -4.01
N ALA A 112 -28.65 -17.57 -4.99
CA ALA A 112 -29.80 -18.44 -5.22
C ALA A 112 -29.51 -19.33 -6.43
N VAL A 113 -29.38 -20.64 -6.20
CA VAL A 113 -29.09 -21.64 -7.25
C VAL A 113 -30.34 -22.47 -7.50
N PRO A 114 -30.71 -22.77 -8.76
CA PRO A 114 -31.80 -23.70 -9.07
C PRO A 114 -31.61 -25.04 -8.36
N ASP A 115 -32.64 -25.46 -7.62
CA ASP A 115 -32.63 -26.70 -6.86
C ASP A 115 -34.07 -27.21 -6.75
N GLU A 116 -34.33 -28.43 -7.23
CA GLU A 116 -35.65 -29.06 -7.21
C GLU A 116 -36.17 -29.33 -5.80
N SER A 117 -35.25 -29.51 -4.84
CA SER A 117 -35.54 -29.68 -3.41
C SER A 117 -35.72 -28.35 -2.68
N GLY A 118 -35.37 -27.24 -3.33
CA GLY A 118 -35.42 -25.89 -2.78
C GLY A 118 -36.82 -25.28 -2.70
N SER A 119 -36.88 -23.97 -2.47
CA SER A 119 -38.13 -23.22 -2.35
C SER A 119 -38.20 -22.04 -3.31
N GLN A 120 -39.41 -21.61 -3.65
CA GLN A 120 -39.63 -20.39 -4.43
C GLN A 120 -39.64 -19.13 -3.56
N ALA A 121 -39.73 -19.25 -2.24
CA ALA A 121 -39.81 -18.13 -1.32
C ALA A 121 -38.75 -18.25 -0.23
N HIS A 122 -37.88 -17.25 -0.14
CA HIS A 122 -36.77 -17.19 0.80
C HIS A 122 -36.88 -15.97 1.70
N ALA A 123 -36.63 -16.15 2.99
CA ALA A 123 -36.58 -15.04 3.94
C ALA A 123 -35.19 -14.39 3.92
N LEU A 124 -35.16 -13.06 3.97
CA LEU A 124 -33.95 -12.26 4.02
C LEU A 124 -33.86 -11.50 5.36
N PRO A 125 -32.65 -11.17 5.83
CA PRO A 125 -32.49 -10.29 6.99
C PRO A 125 -33.15 -8.93 6.75
N GLY A 126 -33.70 -8.34 7.81
CA GLY A 126 -34.39 -7.05 7.74
C GLY A 126 -35.86 -7.14 7.30
N GLY A 127 -36.48 -8.33 7.38
CA GLY A 127 -37.91 -8.53 7.10
C GLY A 127 -38.25 -8.58 5.60
N LEU A 128 -37.25 -8.67 4.72
CA LEU A 128 -37.45 -8.78 3.29
C LEU A 128 -37.66 -10.25 2.89
N SER A 129 -38.30 -10.49 1.74
CA SER A 129 -38.40 -11.82 1.14
C SER A 129 -37.98 -11.79 -0.33
N LEU A 130 -37.33 -12.87 -0.78
CA LEU A 130 -36.97 -13.08 -2.18
C LEU A 130 -37.88 -14.18 -2.73
N ARG A 131 -38.62 -13.86 -3.80
CA ARG A 131 -39.42 -14.85 -4.53
C ARG A 131 -38.75 -15.13 -5.88
N THR A 132 -38.43 -16.40 -6.13
CA THR A 132 -37.84 -16.85 -7.39
C THR A 132 -38.90 -17.52 -8.28
N PRO A 133 -38.79 -17.42 -9.62
CA PRO A 133 -39.77 -18.01 -10.54
C PRO A 133 -39.72 -19.55 -10.56
N MET A 134 -38.59 -20.13 -10.13
CA MET A 134 -38.38 -21.57 -9.97
C MET A 134 -37.89 -21.88 -8.54
N LYS A 135 -37.92 -23.16 -8.14
CA LYS A 135 -37.38 -23.57 -6.86
C LYS A 135 -35.88 -23.35 -6.84
N THR A 136 -35.39 -22.71 -5.79
CA THR A 136 -33.96 -22.41 -5.61
C THR A 136 -33.54 -22.72 -4.18
N SER A 137 -32.26 -23.00 -3.99
CA SER A 137 -31.59 -23.02 -2.69
C SER A 137 -30.86 -21.69 -2.50
N LEU A 138 -31.09 -21.02 -1.37
CA LEU A 138 -30.47 -19.74 -1.04
C LEU A 138 -29.33 -19.95 -0.06
N SER A 139 -28.13 -19.53 -0.44
CA SER A 139 -26.96 -19.51 0.44
C SER A 139 -26.50 -18.07 0.67
N ARG A 140 -25.87 -17.84 1.83
CA ARG A 140 -25.49 -16.50 2.28
C ARG A 140 -24.07 -16.53 2.82
N PHE A 141 -23.24 -15.62 2.33
CA PHE A 141 -21.82 -15.55 2.68
C PHE A 141 -21.43 -14.13 3.04
N LEU A 142 -20.42 -13.98 3.90
CA LEU A 142 -19.81 -12.70 4.22
C LEU A 142 -18.39 -12.69 3.67
N VAL A 143 -18.18 -11.96 2.58
CA VAL A 143 -16.92 -11.96 1.83
C VAL A 143 -16.23 -10.61 2.03
N LYS A 144 -14.91 -10.62 2.16
CA LYS A 144 -14.12 -9.37 2.17
C LYS A 144 -14.06 -8.79 0.76
N ASP A 145 -14.04 -7.46 0.61
CA ASP A 145 -13.83 -6.81 -0.70
C ASP A 145 -12.37 -7.01 -1.17
N ASP A 146 -12.10 -8.16 -1.80
CA ASP A 146 -10.80 -8.54 -2.37
C ASP A 146 -10.68 -8.15 -3.85
N SER A 147 -11.23 -6.98 -4.22
CA SER A 147 -11.11 -6.46 -5.58
C SER A 147 -9.66 -6.26 -6.01
N ILE A 148 -9.39 -6.54 -7.30
CA ILE A 148 -8.08 -6.27 -7.91
C ILE A 148 -7.87 -4.75 -7.98
N LEU A 149 -6.62 -4.33 -7.81
CA LEU A 149 -6.19 -2.96 -7.96
C LEU A 149 -6.57 -2.43 -9.35
N ASP A 150 -7.46 -1.44 -9.38
CA ASP A 150 -7.93 -0.75 -10.58
C ASP A 150 -7.48 0.72 -10.52
N VAL A 151 -6.64 1.12 -11.47
CA VAL A 151 -6.03 2.45 -11.54
C VAL A 151 -6.46 3.18 -12.82
N PRO A 152 -6.56 4.54 -12.80
CA PRO A 152 -6.91 5.30 -13.98
C PRO A 152 -5.96 5.04 -15.16
N PRO A 153 -6.43 5.21 -16.40
CA PRO A 153 -5.58 5.05 -17.58
C PRO A 153 -4.34 5.94 -17.49
N ILE A 154 -3.16 5.33 -17.58
CA ILE A 154 -1.85 5.99 -17.39
C ILE A 154 -1.71 7.25 -18.28
N ARG A 155 -2.24 7.20 -19.52
CA ARG A 155 -2.23 8.36 -20.42
C ARG A 155 -2.99 9.56 -19.85
N GLN A 156 -4.17 9.33 -19.26
CA GLN A 156 -4.98 10.41 -18.66
C GLN A 156 -4.25 11.04 -17.47
N LEU A 157 -3.61 10.22 -16.63
CA LEU A 157 -2.84 10.71 -15.47
C LEU A 157 -1.70 11.64 -15.91
N TRP A 158 -0.89 11.22 -16.89
CA TRP A 158 0.20 12.05 -17.41
C TRP A 158 -0.28 13.30 -18.16
N THR A 159 -1.40 13.21 -18.88
CA THR A 159 -1.99 14.38 -19.54
C THR A 159 -2.45 15.42 -18.51
N ILE A 160 -3.16 15.02 -17.46
CA ILE A 160 -3.61 15.96 -16.42
C ILE A 160 -2.40 16.55 -15.70
N PHE A 161 -1.41 15.74 -15.35
CA PHE A 161 -0.16 16.23 -14.75
C PHE A 161 0.55 17.25 -15.64
N GLY A 162 0.70 16.97 -16.94
CA GLY A 162 1.32 17.89 -17.89
C GLY A 162 0.55 19.20 -18.02
N LEU A 163 -0.79 19.15 -18.03
CA LEU A 163 -1.64 20.35 -18.03
C LEU A 163 -1.48 21.16 -16.73
N THR A 164 -1.33 20.51 -15.58
CA THR A 164 -1.09 21.17 -14.29
C THR A 164 0.24 21.93 -14.29
N VAL A 165 1.32 21.30 -14.77
CA VAL A 165 2.64 21.97 -14.90
C VAL A 165 2.57 23.12 -15.89
N ALA A 166 1.94 22.90 -17.05
CA ALA A 166 1.76 23.95 -18.06
C ALA A 166 0.94 25.14 -17.52
N ALA A 167 -0.12 24.89 -16.76
CA ALA A 167 -0.92 25.94 -16.12
C ALA A 167 -0.07 26.77 -15.15
N GLY A 168 0.75 26.13 -14.31
CA GLY A 168 1.66 26.84 -13.41
C GLY A 168 2.68 27.71 -14.15
N ILE A 169 3.26 27.21 -15.25
CA ILE A 169 4.18 28.00 -16.11
C ILE A 169 3.44 29.18 -16.77
N LEU A 170 2.22 28.97 -17.27
CA LEU A 170 1.43 30.05 -17.87
C LEU A 170 1.08 31.13 -16.85
N ILE A 171 0.77 30.76 -15.60
CA ILE A 171 0.56 31.70 -14.50
C ILE A 171 1.84 32.48 -14.21
N ALA A 172 3.01 31.81 -14.19
CA ALA A 172 4.28 32.49 -14.03
C ALA A 172 4.56 33.50 -15.15
N LEU A 173 4.33 33.12 -16.42
CA LEU A 173 4.47 34.02 -17.56
C LEU A 173 3.51 35.21 -17.46
N LEU A 174 2.25 34.98 -17.06
CA LEU A 174 1.27 36.04 -16.87
C LEU A 174 1.75 37.08 -15.85
N ILE A 175 2.32 36.63 -14.72
CA ILE A 175 2.90 37.51 -13.69
C ILE A 175 4.05 38.32 -14.27
N LEU A 176 4.96 37.67 -15.00
CA LEU A 176 6.20 38.30 -15.49
C LEU A 176 5.99 39.24 -16.68
N THR A 177 5.02 38.97 -17.55
CA THR A 177 4.92 39.68 -18.85
C THR A 177 3.65 40.51 -19.04
N VAL A 178 2.56 40.21 -18.33
CA VAL A 178 1.25 40.84 -18.59
C VAL A 178 0.75 41.62 -17.38
N SER A 179 0.53 40.94 -16.25
CA SER A 179 0.01 41.56 -15.04
C SER A 179 0.30 40.72 -13.83
N GLU A 180 1.12 41.27 -12.94
CA GLU A 180 1.44 40.69 -11.64
C GLU A 180 0.18 40.46 -10.80
N ILE A 181 -0.71 41.46 -10.71
CA ILE A 181 -1.91 41.39 -9.86
C ILE A 181 -2.86 40.27 -10.31
N TYR A 182 -3.20 40.22 -11.60
CA TYR A 182 -4.11 39.17 -12.09
C TYR A 182 -3.45 37.79 -12.02
N GLY A 183 -2.14 37.70 -12.29
CA GLY A 183 -1.41 36.45 -12.19
C GLY A 183 -1.30 35.92 -10.76
N GLN A 184 -1.03 36.79 -9.78
CA GLN A 184 -1.04 36.42 -8.36
C GLN A 184 -2.43 35.99 -7.88
N ALA A 185 -3.48 36.71 -8.28
CA ALA A 185 -4.85 36.34 -7.93
C ALA A 185 -5.24 34.95 -8.47
N ILE A 186 -4.89 34.64 -9.73
CA ILE A 186 -5.10 33.32 -10.32
C ILE A 186 -4.25 32.26 -9.62
N PHE A 187 -2.99 32.59 -9.28
CA PHE A 187 -2.11 31.66 -8.57
C PHE A 187 -2.68 31.28 -7.20
N ILE A 188 -3.15 32.25 -6.42
CA ILE A 188 -3.76 32.01 -5.10
C ILE A 188 -4.98 31.08 -5.24
N LEU A 189 -5.83 31.30 -6.24
CA LEU A 189 -6.98 30.44 -6.52
C LEU A 189 -6.54 29.01 -6.91
N MET A 190 -5.47 28.88 -7.69
CA MET A 190 -4.98 27.62 -8.23
C MET A 190 -3.97 26.90 -7.33
N ALA A 191 -3.51 27.52 -6.24
CA ALA A 191 -2.49 27.00 -5.35
C ALA A 191 -2.85 25.61 -4.78
N ILE A 192 -4.07 25.46 -4.24
CA ILE A 192 -4.54 24.18 -3.69
C ILE A 192 -4.70 23.11 -4.80
N PRO A 193 -5.36 23.38 -5.94
CA PRO A 193 -5.39 22.43 -7.04
C PRO A 193 -4.01 22.00 -7.56
N LEU A 194 -3.10 22.97 -7.78
CA LEU A 194 -1.73 22.70 -8.24
C LEU A 194 -0.98 21.81 -7.24
N TRP A 195 -1.08 22.13 -5.95
CA TRP A 195 -0.49 21.35 -4.89
C TRP A 195 -1.04 19.93 -4.87
N LEU A 196 -2.37 19.78 -4.74
CA LEU A 196 -3.02 18.48 -4.60
C LEU A 196 -2.77 17.58 -5.81
N ILE A 197 -2.88 18.12 -7.02
CA ILE A 197 -2.66 17.35 -8.25
C ILE A 197 -1.16 17.02 -8.42
N GLY A 198 -0.29 17.99 -8.16
CA GLY A 198 1.14 17.88 -8.37
C GLY A 198 1.80 16.79 -7.51
N PHE A 199 1.42 16.67 -6.23
CA PHE A 199 2.01 15.67 -5.35
C PHE A 199 1.48 14.26 -5.59
N SER A 200 0.23 14.12 -6.06
CA SER A 200 -0.52 12.87 -5.97
C SER A 200 -0.69 12.12 -7.30
N LEU A 201 -0.93 12.81 -8.42
CA LEU A 201 -1.16 12.15 -9.71
C LEU A 201 0.07 11.40 -10.24
N PRO A 202 1.30 11.93 -10.16
CA PRO A 202 2.47 11.20 -10.62
C PRO A 202 2.67 9.88 -9.87
N VAL A 203 2.36 9.84 -8.57
CA VAL A 203 2.43 8.60 -7.78
C VAL A 203 1.50 7.55 -8.35
N LEU A 204 0.24 7.90 -8.65
CA LEU A 204 -0.68 6.97 -9.31
C LEU A 204 -0.20 6.54 -10.70
N ALA A 205 0.40 7.46 -11.45
CA ALA A 205 0.91 7.17 -12.79
C ALA A 205 2.06 6.16 -12.73
N TRP A 206 3.00 6.32 -11.79
CA TRP A 206 4.08 5.37 -11.53
C TRP A 206 3.57 4.05 -10.98
N TRP A 207 2.57 4.07 -10.09
CA TRP A 207 1.96 2.87 -9.55
C TRP A 207 1.30 2.02 -10.64
N GLY A 208 0.50 2.65 -11.50
CA GLY A 208 -0.13 1.98 -12.63
C GLY A 208 0.87 1.48 -13.67
N THR A 209 1.94 2.25 -13.91
CA THR A 209 3.04 1.83 -14.80
C THR A 209 3.73 0.58 -14.26
N SER A 210 4.08 0.55 -12.98
CA SER A 210 4.72 -0.60 -12.33
C SER A 210 3.82 -1.84 -12.35
N ASN A 211 2.54 -1.69 -11.99
CA ASN A 211 1.58 -2.79 -12.02
C ASN A 211 1.44 -3.41 -13.43
N LYS A 212 1.39 -2.56 -14.46
CA LYS A 212 1.34 -3.01 -15.86
C LYS A 212 2.63 -3.71 -16.30
N LEU A 213 3.79 -3.21 -15.88
CA LEU A 213 5.08 -3.77 -16.28
C LEU A 213 5.41 -5.09 -15.56
N LEU A 214 5.00 -5.24 -14.30
CA LEU A 214 5.23 -6.46 -13.53
C LEU A 214 4.20 -7.55 -13.85
N GLY A 215 2.97 -7.16 -14.21
CA GLY A 215 1.90 -8.09 -14.58
C GLY A 215 1.39 -8.97 -13.43
N LEU A 216 1.60 -8.56 -12.17
CA LEU A 216 1.16 -9.31 -10.99
C LEU A 216 -0.25 -8.89 -10.57
N PRO A 217 -1.22 -9.81 -10.48
CA PRO A 217 -2.54 -9.49 -9.97
C PRO A 217 -2.45 -9.13 -8.50
N THR A 218 -2.76 -7.87 -8.19
CA THR A 218 -2.60 -7.31 -6.85
C THR A 218 -3.95 -6.98 -6.26
N ARG A 219 -4.23 -7.44 -5.04
CA ARG A 219 -5.44 -7.05 -4.33
C ARG A 219 -5.32 -5.60 -3.91
N ARG A 220 -6.38 -4.83 -4.13
CA ARG A 220 -6.44 -3.41 -3.80
C ARG A 220 -6.05 -3.14 -2.35
N ARG A 221 -6.59 -3.93 -1.41
CA ARG A 221 -6.34 -3.78 0.02
C ARG A 221 -4.86 -3.95 0.38
N ASP A 222 -4.22 -4.95 -0.22
CA ASP A 222 -2.79 -5.23 0.03
C ASP A 222 -1.95 -4.08 -0.52
N ALA A 223 -2.27 -3.62 -1.74
CA ALA A 223 -1.62 -2.49 -2.36
C ALA A 223 -1.78 -1.17 -1.56
N GLU A 224 -2.99 -0.87 -1.07
CA GLU A 224 -3.26 0.26 -0.17
C GLU A 224 -2.47 0.12 1.14
N SER A 225 -2.37 -1.10 1.69
CA SER A 225 -1.61 -1.35 2.93
C SER A 225 -0.10 -1.13 2.77
N TRP A 226 0.49 -1.54 1.64
CA TRP A 226 1.89 -1.29 1.33
C TRP A 226 2.17 0.21 1.17
N LEU A 227 1.24 0.93 0.52
CA LEU A 227 1.33 2.39 0.35
C LEU A 227 1.29 3.10 1.71
N ILE A 228 0.38 2.69 2.61
CA ILE A 228 0.27 3.24 3.97
C ILE A 228 1.51 2.94 4.79
N ALA A 229 2.09 1.74 4.66
CA ALA A 229 3.34 1.40 5.34
C ALA A 229 4.50 2.30 4.91
N GLY A 230 4.53 2.70 3.64
CA GLY A 230 5.45 3.72 3.14
C GLY A 230 5.21 5.11 3.72
N MET A 231 3.94 5.52 3.87
CA MET A 231 3.62 6.77 4.56
C MET A 231 4.04 6.72 6.03
N ALA A 232 3.82 5.58 6.69
CA ALA A 232 4.18 5.38 8.10
C ALA A 232 5.69 5.35 8.32
N SER A 233 6.49 4.83 7.38
CA SER A 233 7.96 4.86 7.48
C SER A 233 8.55 6.26 7.34
N ALA A 234 7.81 7.21 6.76
CA ALA A 234 8.21 8.62 6.73
C ALA A 234 8.26 9.24 8.12
N PHE A 235 7.43 8.79 9.07
CA PHE A 235 7.36 9.39 10.40
C PHE A 235 8.65 9.23 11.22
N PRO A 236 9.18 8.01 11.46
CA PRO A 236 10.45 7.87 12.20
C PRO A 236 11.64 8.45 11.42
N ALA A 237 11.60 8.43 10.08
CA ALA A 237 12.63 9.09 9.27
C ALA A 237 12.61 10.61 9.44
N PHE A 238 11.42 11.22 9.46
CA PHE A 238 11.24 12.65 9.69
C PHE A 238 11.72 13.06 11.08
N ILE A 239 11.39 12.31 12.14
CA ILE A 239 11.91 12.55 13.50
C ILE A 239 13.44 12.53 13.49
N PHE A 240 14.04 11.49 12.90
CA PHE A 240 15.49 11.38 12.86
C PHE A 240 16.11 12.55 12.09
N ASN A 241 15.60 12.86 10.91
CA ASN A 241 16.14 13.93 10.06
C ASN A 241 15.99 15.32 10.70
N SER A 242 14.96 15.53 11.51
CA SER A 242 14.71 16.83 12.15
C SER A 242 15.38 16.99 13.51
N LEU A 243 15.54 15.92 14.30
CA LEU A 243 15.99 16.02 15.70
C LEU A 243 17.31 15.32 15.99
N ILE A 244 17.66 14.27 15.24
CA ILE A 244 18.82 13.43 15.54
C ILE A 244 19.96 13.72 14.58
N ALA A 245 19.67 13.77 13.27
CA ALA A 245 20.70 13.99 12.25
C ALA A 245 21.45 15.33 12.43
N PRO A 246 20.80 16.48 12.72
CA PRO A 246 21.51 17.74 12.98
C PRO A 246 22.54 17.64 14.10
N GLU A 247 22.17 16.99 15.22
CA GLU A 247 23.05 16.81 16.38
C GLU A 247 24.25 15.89 16.13
N LEU A 248 24.20 15.05 15.08
CA LEU A 248 25.29 14.14 14.72
C LEU A 248 26.29 14.75 13.73
N VAL A 249 25.94 15.86 13.09
CA VAL A 249 26.77 16.49 12.07
C VAL A 249 27.81 17.40 12.75
N PRO A 250 29.12 17.21 12.50
CA PRO A 250 30.18 17.94 13.21
C PRO A 250 30.48 19.33 12.60
N PHE A 251 29.60 19.84 11.75
CA PHE A 251 29.77 21.10 11.03
C PHE A 251 28.87 22.18 11.62
N ASP A 252 29.26 23.44 11.49
CA ASP A 252 28.43 24.57 11.91
C ASP A 252 27.08 24.55 11.15
N ASP A 253 25.99 24.88 11.85
CA ASP A 253 24.62 24.79 11.32
C ASP A 253 24.41 25.59 10.03
N GLU A 254 25.08 26.73 9.88
CA GLU A 254 24.98 27.61 8.72
C GLU A 254 25.94 27.25 7.58
N SER A 255 26.74 26.19 7.73
CA SER A 255 27.71 25.79 6.71
C SER A 255 27.06 24.96 5.60
N TRP A 256 27.50 25.17 4.35
CA TRP A 256 27.13 24.33 3.21
C TRP A 256 27.44 22.84 3.45
N ALA A 257 28.47 22.55 4.26
CA ALA A 257 28.87 21.20 4.62
C ALA A 257 27.84 20.53 5.54
N SER A 258 27.23 21.30 6.47
CA SER A 258 26.14 20.81 7.31
C SER A 258 24.91 20.47 6.48
N GLU A 259 24.44 21.39 5.63
CA GLU A 259 23.31 21.16 4.74
C GLU A 259 23.52 19.96 3.81
N LEU A 260 24.70 19.88 3.18
CA LEU A 260 25.06 18.76 2.31
C LEU A 260 25.07 17.42 3.08
N SER A 261 25.63 17.39 4.30
CA SER A 261 25.64 16.18 5.13
C SER A 261 24.23 15.72 5.48
N LEU A 262 23.35 16.65 5.89
CA LEU A 262 21.97 16.33 6.23
C LEU A 262 21.20 15.80 5.02
N LEU A 263 21.33 16.47 3.87
CA LEU A 263 20.61 16.12 2.64
C LEU A 263 21.15 14.86 1.95
N ALA A 264 22.47 14.69 1.89
CA ALA A 264 23.11 13.61 1.12
C ALA A 264 23.44 12.38 1.97
N ILE A 265 23.58 12.50 3.28
CA ILE A 265 23.97 11.39 4.16
C ILE A 265 22.84 11.08 5.15
N GLY A 266 22.48 12.05 6.00
CA GLY A 266 21.52 11.85 7.09
C GLY A 266 20.18 11.34 6.61
N ALA A 267 19.52 12.09 5.72
CA ALA A 267 18.21 11.75 5.20
C ALA A 267 18.20 10.40 4.43
N PRO A 268 19.04 10.19 3.40
CA PRO A 268 19.06 8.92 2.66
C PRO A 268 19.34 7.70 3.54
N PHE A 269 20.28 7.81 4.48
CA PHE A 269 20.62 6.71 5.38
C PHE A 269 19.40 6.24 6.17
N CYS A 270 18.76 7.18 6.86
CA CYS A 270 17.64 6.88 7.74
C CYS A 270 16.38 6.46 6.97
N GLU A 271 16.08 7.16 5.89
CA GLU A 271 14.89 6.92 5.09
C GLU A 271 14.87 5.54 4.44
N GLU A 272 15.97 5.12 3.81
CA GLU A 272 16.02 3.82 3.13
C GLU A 272 15.99 2.66 4.14
N ILE A 273 16.53 2.85 5.35
CA ILE A 273 16.40 1.87 6.45
C ILE A 273 14.94 1.72 6.87
N PHE A 274 14.23 2.81 7.16
CA PHE A 274 12.83 2.73 7.60
C PHE A 274 11.90 2.26 6.48
N LYS A 275 12.15 2.61 5.22
CA LYS A 275 11.43 2.04 4.07
C LYS A 275 11.67 0.53 3.94
N ALA A 276 12.91 0.06 4.09
CA ALA A 276 13.21 -1.37 4.08
C ALA A 276 12.54 -2.11 5.25
N MET A 277 12.49 -1.51 6.44
CA MET A 277 11.73 -2.05 7.58
C MET A 277 10.23 -2.14 7.28
N ALA A 278 9.65 -1.13 6.62
CA ALA A 278 8.26 -1.18 6.19
C ALA A 278 7.97 -2.32 5.22
N VAL A 279 8.90 -2.62 4.29
CA VAL A 279 8.79 -3.82 3.43
C VAL A 279 8.91 -5.10 4.24
N PHE A 280 9.83 -5.13 5.22
CA PHE A 280 10.06 -6.30 6.06
C PHE A 280 8.83 -6.71 6.88
N PHE A 281 7.96 -5.76 7.29
CA PHE A 281 6.68 -6.10 7.93
C PHE A 281 5.77 -6.99 7.09
N PHE A 282 5.92 -6.95 5.77
CA PHE A 282 5.15 -7.80 4.86
C PHE A 282 5.82 -9.13 4.53
N LEU A 283 7.00 -9.43 5.10
CA LEU A 283 7.75 -10.67 4.86
C LEU A 283 6.88 -11.94 4.88
N PRO A 284 5.93 -12.13 5.81
CA PRO A 284 5.08 -13.33 5.84
C PRO A 284 4.20 -13.52 4.59
N THR A 285 3.92 -12.43 3.86
CA THR A 285 3.07 -12.41 2.66
C THR A 285 3.87 -12.40 1.35
N ILE A 286 5.18 -12.21 1.42
CA ILE A 286 6.04 -12.16 0.23
C ILE A 286 6.20 -13.58 -0.30
N LYS A 287 5.88 -13.74 -1.59
CA LYS A 287 5.91 -15.04 -2.28
C LYS A 287 7.23 -15.30 -3.01
N GLY A 288 8.01 -14.26 -3.23
CA GLY A 288 9.23 -14.32 -4.01
C GLY A 288 9.84 -12.93 -4.26
N PRO A 289 11.01 -12.87 -4.91
CA PRO A 289 11.73 -11.61 -5.17
C PRO A 289 10.93 -10.63 -6.01
N LYS A 290 10.18 -11.11 -7.01
CA LYS A 290 9.31 -10.26 -7.84
C LYS A 290 8.17 -9.62 -7.04
N HIS A 291 7.57 -10.38 -6.12
CA HIS A 291 6.54 -9.84 -5.22
C HIS A 291 7.16 -8.87 -4.20
N GLY A 292 8.35 -9.16 -3.69
CA GLY A 292 9.12 -8.26 -2.83
C GLY A 292 9.47 -6.93 -3.52
N PHE A 293 9.86 -6.96 -4.80
CA PHE A 293 10.05 -5.76 -5.62
C PHE A 293 8.77 -4.92 -5.68
N GLN A 294 7.62 -5.53 -5.94
CA GLN A 294 6.34 -4.82 -6.04
C GLN A 294 5.93 -4.14 -4.73
N ILE A 295 6.11 -4.85 -3.61
CA ILE A 295 5.86 -4.32 -2.27
C ILE A 295 6.80 -3.14 -2.01
N GLY A 296 8.11 -3.32 -2.23
CA GLY A 296 9.10 -2.25 -2.07
C GLY A 296 8.83 -1.04 -2.95
N PHE A 297 8.43 -1.25 -4.21
CA PHE A 297 8.04 -0.18 -5.11
C PHE A 297 6.85 0.62 -4.56
N THR A 298 5.83 -0.07 -4.05
CA THR A 298 4.63 0.57 -3.49
C THR A 298 4.91 1.27 -2.15
N VAL A 299 5.76 0.70 -1.29
CA VAL A 299 6.23 1.34 -0.06
C VAL A 299 7.00 2.63 -0.39
N GLY A 300 7.93 2.59 -1.35
CA GLY A 300 8.67 3.78 -1.78
C GLY A 300 7.76 4.88 -2.34
N LEU A 301 6.71 4.51 -3.09
CA LEU A 301 5.67 5.46 -3.54
C LEU A 301 4.89 6.07 -2.37
N GLY A 302 4.59 5.28 -1.33
CA GLY A 302 3.90 5.74 -0.13
C GLY A 302 4.71 6.78 0.65
N PHE A 303 6.01 6.54 0.78
CA PHE A 303 6.93 7.51 1.37
C PHE A 303 6.99 8.79 0.52
N ALA A 304 7.16 8.65 -0.80
CA ALA A 304 7.21 9.78 -1.71
C ALA A 304 5.93 10.63 -1.66
N LEU A 305 4.76 10.07 -1.36
CA LEU A 305 3.52 10.84 -1.19
C LEU A 305 3.63 11.86 -0.05
N ILE A 306 4.11 11.45 1.13
CA ILE A 306 4.27 12.33 2.29
C ILE A 306 5.32 13.40 1.99
N GLU A 307 6.46 12.97 1.45
CA GLU A 307 7.58 13.85 1.17
C GLU A 307 7.22 14.90 0.09
N ASN A 308 6.60 14.48 -1.01
CA ASN A 308 6.14 15.41 -2.06
C ASN A 308 5.10 16.40 -1.56
N LEU A 309 4.22 15.95 -0.67
CA LEU A 309 3.20 16.84 -0.13
C LEU A 309 3.86 18.00 0.63
N GLN A 310 4.95 17.74 1.36
CA GLN A 310 5.77 18.76 2.00
C GLN A 310 6.49 19.66 0.99
N TYR A 311 7.34 19.08 0.12
CA TYR A 311 8.17 19.87 -0.80
C TYR A 311 7.34 20.74 -1.75
N ILE A 312 6.28 20.17 -2.33
CA ILE A 312 5.42 20.94 -3.23
C ILE A 312 4.63 21.98 -2.42
N GLY A 313 4.16 21.63 -1.22
CA GLY A 313 3.47 22.57 -0.33
C GLY A 313 4.32 23.80 -0.02
N VAL A 314 5.60 23.60 0.34
CA VAL A 314 6.56 24.69 0.57
C VAL A 314 6.81 25.48 -0.72
N SER A 315 7.00 24.80 -1.86
CA SER A 315 7.27 25.47 -3.14
C SER A 315 6.15 26.38 -3.63
N VAL A 316 4.89 26.12 -3.23
CA VAL A 316 3.76 26.99 -3.55
C VAL A 316 3.90 28.38 -2.91
N PHE A 317 4.49 28.47 -1.72
CA PHE A 317 4.81 29.77 -1.10
C PHE A 317 5.94 30.51 -1.84
N GLY A 318 6.78 29.80 -2.58
CA GLY A 318 7.81 30.38 -3.47
C GLY A 318 7.27 30.91 -4.80
N GLY A 319 5.95 30.85 -5.04
CA GLY A 319 5.32 31.33 -6.26
C GLY A 319 5.24 30.30 -7.39
N PRO A 320 4.63 30.66 -8.54
CA PRO A 320 4.30 29.72 -9.60
C PRO A 320 5.50 29.09 -10.30
N VAL A 321 6.64 29.80 -10.38
CA VAL A 321 7.88 29.24 -10.98
C VAL A 321 8.41 28.12 -10.10
N ALA A 322 8.63 28.40 -8.81
CA ALA A 322 9.12 27.42 -7.84
C ALA A 322 8.19 26.21 -7.74
N ALA A 323 6.87 26.45 -7.66
CA ALA A 323 5.86 25.40 -7.63
C ALA A 323 5.90 24.51 -8.87
N SER A 324 5.89 25.10 -10.07
CA SER A 324 5.85 24.34 -11.33
C SER A 324 7.11 23.50 -11.53
N LEU A 325 8.28 24.07 -11.21
CA LEU A 325 9.55 23.37 -11.31
C LEU A 325 9.62 22.21 -10.32
N THR A 326 9.24 22.45 -9.06
CA THR A 326 9.23 21.42 -8.02
C THR A 326 8.29 20.28 -8.37
N ILE A 327 7.07 20.59 -8.84
CA ILE A 327 6.10 19.59 -9.30
C ILE A 327 6.67 18.74 -10.43
N LEU A 328 7.33 19.36 -11.42
CA LEU A 328 7.91 18.65 -12.56
C LEU A 328 9.05 17.71 -12.14
N VAL A 329 10.05 18.26 -11.44
CA VAL A 329 11.26 17.52 -11.03
C VAL A 329 10.90 16.37 -10.11
N ARG A 330 10.02 16.60 -9.12
CA ARG A 330 9.60 15.55 -8.19
C ARG A 330 8.68 14.53 -8.85
N GLY A 331 7.75 14.99 -9.70
CA GLY A 331 6.81 14.16 -10.43
C GLY A 331 7.46 13.09 -11.32
N ILE A 332 8.50 13.49 -12.06
CA ILE A 332 9.17 12.62 -13.05
C ILE A 332 10.46 11.98 -12.50
N GLY A 333 11.13 12.64 -11.54
CA GLY A 333 12.41 12.20 -10.99
C GLY A 333 12.33 11.57 -9.61
N SER A 334 12.07 12.38 -8.57
CA SER A 334 12.17 11.93 -7.17
C SER A 334 11.24 10.75 -6.85
N ILE A 335 9.98 10.78 -7.34
CA ILE A 335 8.98 9.74 -7.07
C ILE A 335 9.42 8.35 -7.53
N PRO A 336 9.76 8.14 -8.82
CA PRO A 336 10.26 6.84 -9.25
C PRO A 336 11.59 6.49 -8.58
N GLY A 337 12.39 7.49 -8.17
CA GLY A 337 13.61 7.31 -7.38
C GLY A 337 13.34 6.54 -6.10
N HIS A 338 12.50 7.08 -5.21
CA HIS A 338 12.13 6.39 -3.96
C HIS A 338 11.53 5.01 -4.20
N ALA A 339 10.66 4.88 -5.21
CA ALA A 339 10.06 3.60 -5.56
C ALA A 339 11.12 2.56 -5.93
N ILE A 340 12.15 2.94 -6.68
CA ILE A 340 13.19 2.02 -7.16
C ILE A 340 14.23 1.71 -6.09
N TRP A 341 14.69 2.69 -5.32
CA TRP A 341 15.62 2.44 -4.22
C TRP A 341 15.01 1.49 -3.19
N THR A 342 13.74 1.71 -2.83
CA THR A 342 13.02 0.82 -1.93
C THR A 342 12.77 -0.56 -2.55
N SER A 343 12.48 -0.64 -3.85
CA SER A 343 12.22 -1.94 -4.51
C SER A 343 13.47 -2.81 -4.65
N ILE A 344 14.67 -2.21 -4.71
CA ILE A 344 15.94 -2.96 -4.65
C ILE A 344 16.04 -3.68 -3.29
N ALA A 345 15.83 -2.98 -2.19
CA ALA A 345 15.77 -3.60 -0.86
C ALA A 345 14.63 -4.64 -0.77
N GLY A 346 13.45 -4.32 -1.30
CA GLY A 346 12.31 -5.24 -1.32
C GLY A 346 12.56 -6.52 -2.10
N THR A 347 13.34 -6.47 -3.19
CA THR A 347 13.73 -7.67 -3.95
C THR A 347 14.62 -8.58 -3.13
N ALA A 348 15.61 -8.02 -2.42
CA ALA A 348 16.49 -8.78 -1.53
C ALA A 348 15.73 -9.40 -0.35
N ILE A 349 14.79 -8.66 0.24
CA ILE A 349 13.88 -9.18 1.27
C ILE A 349 13.03 -10.33 0.68
N GLY A 350 12.56 -10.21 -0.56
CA GLY A 350 11.81 -11.27 -1.22
C GLY A 350 12.62 -12.54 -1.49
N TRP A 351 13.91 -12.44 -1.79
CA TRP A 351 14.82 -13.60 -1.84
C TRP A 351 14.99 -14.27 -0.48
N LYS A 352 15.01 -13.49 0.61
CA LYS A 352 15.07 -14.03 1.96
C LYS A 352 13.74 -14.61 2.43
N ALA A 353 12.61 -14.12 1.91
CA ALA A 353 11.30 -14.69 2.22
C ALA A 353 11.12 -16.11 1.66
N THR A 354 11.82 -16.45 0.58
CA THR A 354 11.80 -17.80 -0.02
C THR A 354 12.77 -18.80 0.65
N ASP A 355 13.62 -18.32 1.56
CA ASP A 355 14.59 -19.14 2.30
C ASP A 355 13.90 -19.79 3.52
N SER A 356 13.71 -21.12 3.46
CA SER A 356 13.01 -21.90 4.49
C SER A 356 13.68 -21.79 5.86
N ASP A 357 15.00 -21.83 5.90
CA ASP A 357 15.79 -21.75 7.13
C ASP A 357 15.67 -20.37 7.76
N PHE A 358 15.69 -19.32 6.93
CA PHE A 358 15.47 -17.96 7.39
C PHE A 358 14.07 -17.78 7.96
N LYS A 359 13.04 -18.29 7.27
CA LYS A 359 11.65 -18.24 7.74
C LYS A 359 11.47 -19.01 9.05
N ALA A 360 12.10 -20.17 9.20
CA ALA A 360 12.09 -20.96 10.43
C ALA A 360 12.77 -20.23 11.58
N LYS A 361 13.97 -19.65 11.37
CA LYS A 361 14.67 -18.81 12.35
C LYS A 361 13.81 -17.64 12.81
N LEU A 362 13.12 -16.98 11.87
CA LEU A 362 12.27 -15.84 12.20
C LEU A 362 11.02 -16.26 12.98
N LYS A 363 10.33 -17.33 12.54
CA LYS A 363 9.17 -17.90 13.24
C LYS A 363 9.54 -18.32 14.66
N TRP A 364 10.71 -18.94 14.83
CA TRP A 364 11.26 -19.29 16.13
C TRP A 364 11.50 -18.06 17.00
N LYS A 365 12.23 -17.04 16.50
CA LYS A 365 12.47 -15.80 17.25
C LYS A 365 11.17 -15.10 17.67
N ALA A 366 10.19 -15.03 16.77
CA ALA A 366 8.89 -14.43 17.08
C ALA A 366 8.16 -15.20 18.19
N LYS A 367 8.16 -16.54 18.13
CA LYS A 367 7.60 -17.39 19.19
C LYS A 367 8.34 -17.19 20.52
N SER A 368 9.67 -17.17 20.51
CA SER A 368 10.48 -16.95 21.70
C SER A 368 10.24 -15.59 22.35
N LEU A 369 10.09 -14.53 21.55
CA LEU A 369 9.75 -13.19 22.06
C LEU A 369 8.33 -13.15 22.65
N ALA A 370 7.36 -13.78 22.00
CA ALA A 370 5.99 -13.87 22.52
C ALA A 370 5.96 -14.59 23.87
N ILE A 371 6.65 -15.73 23.98
CA ILE A 371 6.83 -16.47 25.23
C ILE A 371 7.49 -15.59 26.30
N SER A 372 8.58 -14.89 25.95
CA SER A 372 9.26 -14.00 26.89
C SER A 372 8.39 -12.82 27.35
N ALA A 373 7.48 -12.34 26.51
CA ALA A 373 6.54 -11.27 26.89
C ALA A 373 5.46 -11.77 27.84
N ILE A 374 4.99 -13.02 27.66
CA ILE A 374 4.09 -13.70 28.59
C ILE A 374 4.80 -13.87 29.93
N ASP A 375 6.00 -14.46 29.96
CA ASP A 375 6.81 -14.65 31.17
C ASP A 375 7.00 -13.33 31.95
N LEU A 376 7.28 -12.23 31.25
CA LEU A 376 7.43 -10.91 31.86
C LEU A 376 6.09 -10.39 32.43
N THR A 377 4.99 -10.61 31.73
CA THR A 377 3.66 -10.12 32.14
C THR A 377 3.15 -10.88 33.37
N GLU A 378 3.35 -12.18 33.42
CA GLU A 378 3.01 -13.02 34.57
C GLU A 378 3.93 -12.74 35.75
N GLY A 379 5.22 -12.46 35.50
CA GLY A 379 6.14 -11.95 36.51
C GLY A 379 5.72 -10.60 37.11
N LEU A 380 4.85 -9.83 36.43
CA LEU A 380 4.22 -8.61 36.93
C LEU A 380 2.87 -8.85 37.62
N GLY A 381 2.44 -10.12 37.75
CA GLY A 381 1.22 -10.52 38.46
C GLY A 381 -0.05 -10.54 37.61
N LEU A 382 0.07 -10.63 36.28
CA LEU A 382 -1.06 -10.71 35.35
C LEU A 382 -1.04 -12.05 34.61
N ASP A 383 -2.02 -12.91 34.88
CA ASP A 383 -2.27 -14.17 34.18
C ASP A 383 -2.63 -13.88 32.70
N MET A 384 -1.68 -14.14 31.80
CA MET A 384 -1.77 -13.75 30.39
C MET A 384 -2.10 -14.93 29.48
N ASP A 385 -1.59 -16.12 29.78
CA ASP A 385 -1.90 -17.33 29.02
C ASP A 385 -3.17 -18.07 29.50
N GLY A 386 -3.74 -17.67 30.65
CA GLY A 386 -5.06 -18.05 31.12
C GLY A 386 -5.13 -19.40 31.80
N ASP A 387 -3.99 -19.90 32.29
CA ASP A 387 -3.89 -21.18 32.99
C ASP A 387 -4.24 -21.10 34.48
N GLY A 388 -4.35 -19.88 35.03
CA GLY A 388 -4.70 -19.61 36.41
C GLY A 388 -3.52 -19.59 37.38
N ASP A 389 -2.27 -19.59 36.90
CA ASP A 389 -1.09 -19.32 37.71
C ASP A 389 -0.24 -18.13 37.19
N LEU A 390 0.96 -17.94 37.72
CA LEU A 390 1.87 -16.82 37.41
C LEU A 390 3.30 -17.31 37.20
N SER A 391 3.48 -18.57 36.82
CA SER A 391 4.79 -19.24 36.76
C SER A 391 5.52 -18.99 35.45
N GLY A 392 4.89 -18.32 34.49
CA GLY A 392 5.41 -18.09 33.14
C GLY A 392 4.71 -19.01 32.14
N PHE A 393 5.07 -18.87 30.87
CA PHE A 393 4.49 -19.68 29.80
C PHE A 393 4.77 -21.18 30.00
N ASP A 394 3.68 -21.95 30.15
CA ASP A 394 3.66 -23.39 30.44
C ASP A 394 3.79 -24.29 29.20
N GLY A 395 3.69 -23.72 28.01
CA GLY A 395 3.74 -24.46 26.75
C GLY A 395 5.13 -24.92 26.31
N SER A 396 5.17 -25.72 25.24
CA SER A 396 6.44 -26.18 24.64
C SER A 396 7.31 -25.02 24.15
N ARG A 397 8.56 -25.00 24.63
CA ARG A 397 9.63 -24.05 24.24
C ARG A 397 10.53 -24.72 23.20
N PRO A 398 10.23 -24.63 21.89
CA PRO A 398 11.02 -25.31 20.87
C PRO A 398 12.43 -24.72 20.82
N THR A 399 13.43 -25.59 20.69
CA THR A 399 14.80 -25.15 20.43
C THR A 399 14.95 -24.68 18.98
N LEU A 400 16.00 -23.90 18.68
CA LEU A 400 16.25 -23.46 17.31
C LEU A 400 16.50 -24.64 16.37
N GLU A 401 17.16 -25.68 16.86
CA GLU A 401 17.48 -26.92 16.14
C GLU A 401 16.21 -27.72 15.83
N GLU A 402 15.26 -27.79 16.77
CA GLU A 402 13.93 -28.38 16.55
C GLU A 402 13.12 -27.60 15.51
N ALA A 403 13.14 -26.26 15.57
CA ALA A 403 12.41 -25.44 14.60
C ALA A 403 12.98 -25.56 13.18
N LEU A 404 14.32 -25.64 13.05
CA LEU A 404 14.99 -25.85 11.78
C LEU A 404 14.72 -27.25 11.22
N SER A 405 14.85 -28.29 12.05
CA SER A 405 14.58 -29.68 11.63
C SER A 405 13.11 -29.90 11.23
N GLN A 406 12.16 -29.30 11.95
CA GLN A 406 10.74 -29.30 11.56
C GLN A 406 10.52 -28.62 10.21
N SER A 407 11.17 -27.48 9.96
CA SER A 407 11.05 -26.78 8.67
C SER A 407 11.71 -27.51 7.50
N SER A 408 12.75 -28.31 7.76
CA SER A 408 13.37 -29.18 6.75
C SER A 408 12.54 -30.44 6.49
N ALA A 409 11.77 -30.91 7.49
CA ALA A 409 10.85 -32.03 7.35
C ALA A 409 9.52 -31.64 6.68
N GLU A 410 9.08 -30.39 6.83
CA GLU A 410 8.04 -29.78 6.01
C GLU A 410 8.61 -29.54 4.59
N SER A 411 8.44 -30.53 3.70
CA SER A 411 8.60 -30.30 2.25
C SER A 411 7.85 -29.02 1.86
N PRO A 412 8.39 -28.16 0.96
CA PRO A 412 7.77 -26.88 0.65
C PRO A 412 6.35 -27.16 0.21
N SER A 413 5.39 -26.88 1.09
CA SER A 413 4.00 -26.88 0.75
C SER A 413 3.86 -25.71 -0.21
N ASP A 414 4.02 -26.02 -1.49
CA ASP A 414 3.35 -25.35 -2.58
C ASP A 414 1.98 -24.94 -2.05
N GLY A 415 1.66 -23.65 -2.11
CA GLY A 415 0.55 -23.00 -1.43
C GLY A 415 -0.81 -23.59 -1.82
N LYS A 416 -1.09 -24.79 -1.33
CA LYS A 416 -2.31 -25.57 -1.48
C LYS A 416 -2.80 -25.90 -0.08
N GLU A 417 -3.29 -24.87 0.61
CA GLU A 417 -4.43 -25.03 1.52
C GLU A 417 -5.70 -25.51 0.79
N TRP A 418 -5.64 -25.66 -0.55
CA TRP A 418 -6.68 -26.22 -1.38
C TRP A 418 -6.07 -27.20 -2.39
N SER A 419 -6.22 -28.49 -2.13
CA SER A 419 -5.99 -29.55 -3.11
C SER A 419 -7.31 -29.89 -3.79
N ILE A 420 -7.39 -29.64 -5.10
CA ILE A 420 -8.48 -30.13 -5.95
C ILE A 420 -8.48 -31.66 -5.87
N ILE A 421 -9.61 -32.25 -5.44
CA ILE A 421 -9.89 -33.67 -5.66
C ILE A 421 -9.90 -33.88 -7.18
N GLY A 422 -8.91 -34.63 -7.68
CA GLY A 422 -8.82 -35.01 -9.10
C GLY A 422 -7.45 -34.84 -9.77
N SER A 423 -6.39 -34.40 -9.07
CA SER A 423 -5.03 -34.43 -9.63
C SER A 423 -4.32 -35.74 -9.27
N ALA A 424 -4.89 -36.86 -9.71
CA ALA A 424 -4.12 -38.05 -10.00
C ALA A 424 -3.93 -38.08 -11.51
N ASN A 425 -2.69 -38.03 -11.97
CA ASN A 425 -2.32 -38.21 -13.37
C ASN A 425 -3.07 -39.40 -13.99
N PRO A 426 -3.86 -39.23 -15.07
CA PRO A 426 -4.15 -40.30 -15.99
C PRO A 426 -3.23 -40.12 -17.20
N LYS A 427 -1.95 -40.42 -17.02
CA LYS A 427 -1.11 -40.90 -18.12
C LYS A 427 -0.97 -42.41 -17.99
N GLU A 428 -2.11 -43.09 -17.93
CA GLU A 428 -2.22 -44.50 -18.28
C GLU A 428 -3.64 -44.73 -18.82
N SER A 429 -3.70 -45.40 -19.97
CA SER A 429 -4.86 -45.80 -20.78
C SER A 429 -5.53 -44.75 -21.68
N LEU A 430 -5.27 -44.92 -22.99
CA LEU A 430 -6.10 -44.46 -24.11
C LEU A 430 -7.49 -45.11 -24.06
N SER A 431 -8.54 -44.36 -24.45
CA SER A 431 -9.39 -44.70 -25.61
C SER A 431 -10.60 -43.76 -25.73
N ASP A 432 -10.85 -43.34 -26.97
CA ASP A 432 -12.03 -42.70 -27.57
C ASP A 432 -13.35 -42.67 -26.78
N THR A 433 -13.95 -41.48 -26.64
CA THR A 433 -15.23 -41.07 -27.27
C THR A 433 -15.69 -39.70 -26.77
N ALA A 434 -16.02 -38.80 -27.70
CA ALA A 434 -16.91 -37.64 -27.44
C ALA A 434 -18.36 -38.04 -27.77
N PRO A 435 -19.39 -37.41 -27.16
CA PRO A 435 -20.04 -36.21 -27.74
C PRO A 435 -20.37 -35.12 -26.66
N VAL A 436 -20.24 -33.79 -26.87
CA VAL A 436 -21.07 -32.82 -27.67
C VAL A 436 -22.54 -32.83 -27.16
N LEU A 437 -23.20 -31.80 -26.58
CA LEU A 437 -23.44 -30.33 -26.76
C LEU A 437 -23.94 -29.74 -25.40
N GLY A 438 -23.93 -28.44 -25.07
CA GLY A 438 -23.74 -27.23 -25.87
C GLY A 438 -23.81 -25.92 -25.04
N GLU A 439 -23.39 -24.87 -25.74
CA GLU A 439 -23.68 -23.42 -25.63
C GLU A 439 -23.26 -22.57 -24.43
N SER A 440 -22.24 -21.75 -24.71
CA SER A 440 -21.96 -20.39 -24.20
C SER A 440 -21.28 -20.24 -22.83
N GLY A 441 -20.05 -20.76 -22.73
CA GLY A 441 -19.05 -20.27 -21.78
C GLY A 441 -17.83 -19.76 -22.53
N LEU A 442 -17.68 -18.44 -22.67
CA LEU A 442 -16.46 -17.83 -23.19
C LEU A 442 -15.34 -18.00 -22.15
N SER A 443 -14.67 -19.16 -22.17
CA SER A 443 -13.45 -19.37 -21.37
C SER A 443 -12.26 -18.81 -22.14
N LEU A 444 -11.87 -17.58 -21.83
CA LEU A 444 -10.53 -17.09 -22.16
C LEU A 444 -9.53 -17.82 -21.28
N SER A 445 -9.10 -18.99 -21.74
CA SER A 445 -7.86 -19.63 -21.27
C SER A 445 -6.70 -18.78 -21.79
N PHE A 446 -6.12 -17.96 -20.93
CA PHE A 446 -4.80 -17.41 -21.18
C PHE A 446 -3.81 -18.58 -21.18
N SER A 447 -3.45 -19.06 -22.36
CA SER A 447 -2.21 -19.81 -22.51
C SER A 447 -1.09 -18.86 -22.11
N ASN A 448 -0.43 -19.15 -20.99
CA ASN A 448 0.87 -18.57 -20.69
C ASN A 448 1.83 -19.12 -21.76
N VAL A 449 1.91 -18.43 -22.89
CA VAL A 449 3.00 -18.56 -23.83
C VAL A 449 4.22 -18.04 -23.08
N TYR A 450 4.93 -18.94 -22.40
CA TYR A 450 6.26 -18.66 -21.86
C TYR A 450 7.22 -18.49 -23.05
N GLN A 451 7.21 -17.29 -23.64
CA GLN A 451 8.38 -16.83 -24.39
C GLN A 451 9.46 -16.54 -23.36
N THR A 452 10.37 -17.50 -23.19
CA THR A 452 11.67 -17.28 -22.55
C THR A 452 12.52 -16.40 -23.46
N ASN A 453 12.15 -15.13 -23.59
CA ASN A 453 13.03 -14.13 -24.13
C ASN A 453 14.09 -13.89 -23.06
N SER A 454 15.35 -14.18 -23.39
CA SER A 454 16.53 -13.78 -22.62
C SER A 454 16.55 -12.26 -22.53
N TYR A 455 15.90 -11.69 -21.50
CA TYR A 455 15.93 -10.25 -21.27
C TYR A 455 17.24 -9.88 -20.59
N ASN A 456 18.11 -9.16 -21.30
CA ASN A 456 19.27 -8.46 -20.73
C ASN A 456 18.78 -7.35 -19.77
N GLY A 457 18.49 -7.70 -18.52
CA GLY A 457 18.11 -6.79 -17.44
C GLY A 457 19.19 -6.72 -16.35
N ILE A 458 19.15 -5.68 -15.52
CA ILE A 458 20.05 -5.54 -14.37
C ILE A 458 19.50 -6.39 -13.21
N ALA A 459 20.31 -7.31 -12.70
CA ALA A 459 19.99 -8.07 -11.50
C ALA A 459 20.26 -7.23 -10.25
N THR A 460 19.31 -7.19 -9.32
CA THR A 460 19.49 -6.53 -8.03
C THR A 460 20.22 -7.44 -7.04
N PRO A 461 20.92 -6.89 -6.03
CA PRO A 461 21.59 -7.69 -5.01
C PRO A 461 20.60 -8.63 -4.29
N ARG A 462 21.01 -9.88 -4.01
CA ARG A 462 20.20 -10.85 -3.25
C ARG A 462 20.29 -10.63 -1.74
N GLY A 463 21.39 -10.06 -1.25
CA GLY A 463 21.59 -9.77 0.17
C GLY A 463 20.87 -8.49 0.59
N ILE A 464 20.23 -8.51 1.78
CA ILE A 464 19.50 -7.34 2.31
C ILE A 464 20.46 -6.16 2.53
N LEU A 465 21.61 -6.39 3.18
CA LEU A 465 22.59 -5.33 3.45
C LEU A 465 23.12 -4.65 2.17
N PRO A 466 23.66 -5.36 1.16
CA PRO A 466 24.14 -4.71 -0.06
C PRO A 466 23.01 -4.03 -0.85
N ALA A 467 21.77 -4.52 -0.77
CA ALA A 467 20.62 -3.87 -1.38
C ALA A 467 20.28 -2.53 -0.70
N ILE A 468 20.29 -2.48 0.64
CA ILE A 468 20.08 -1.25 1.41
C ILE A 468 21.21 -0.26 1.17
N VAL A 469 22.48 -0.70 1.20
CA VAL A 469 23.64 0.17 0.92
C VAL A 469 23.54 0.77 -0.49
N LEU A 470 23.14 -0.01 -1.49
CA LEU A 470 22.93 0.49 -2.85
C LEU A 470 21.78 1.49 -2.93
N ALA A 471 20.67 1.24 -2.22
CA ALA A 471 19.53 2.15 -2.14
C ALA A 471 19.94 3.50 -1.51
N ILE A 472 20.64 3.45 -0.37
CA ILE A 472 21.20 4.63 0.30
C ILE A 472 22.13 5.37 -0.65
N ALA A 473 23.09 4.69 -1.28
CA ALA A 473 24.04 5.33 -2.19
C ALA A 473 23.35 6.00 -3.39
N GLY A 474 22.34 5.36 -3.99
CA GLY A 474 21.57 5.94 -5.10
C GLY A 474 20.79 7.18 -4.68
N HIS A 475 20.16 7.14 -3.50
CA HIS A 475 19.43 8.27 -2.94
C HIS A 475 20.39 9.42 -2.51
N SER A 476 21.48 9.10 -1.81
CA SER A 476 22.56 10.03 -1.46
C SER A 476 23.13 10.74 -2.68
N PHE A 477 23.38 9.99 -3.77
CA PHE A 477 23.87 10.56 -5.01
C PHE A 477 22.85 11.53 -5.62
N TRP A 478 21.56 11.18 -5.62
CA TRP A 478 20.50 12.08 -6.09
C TRP A 478 20.48 13.40 -5.31
N ASN A 479 20.47 13.34 -3.98
CA ASN A 479 20.38 14.54 -3.14
C ASN A 479 21.67 15.37 -3.19
N GLY A 480 22.82 14.73 -2.95
CA GLY A 480 24.10 15.42 -2.87
C GLY A 480 24.53 16.04 -4.19
N SER A 481 24.38 15.32 -5.31
CA SER A 481 24.72 15.89 -6.62
C SER A 481 23.78 17.02 -7.02
N SER A 482 22.48 16.92 -6.71
CA SER A 482 21.52 18.00 -7.02
C SER A 482 21.84 19.28 -6.26
N TYR A 483 22.22 19.17 -4.98
CA TYR A 483 22.62 20.31 -4.14
C TYR A 483 23.94 20.93 -4.64
N LEU A 484 24.97 20.11 -4.86
CA LEU A 484 26.29 20.57 -5.30
C LEU A 484 26.27 21.23 -6.69
N MET A 485 25.38 20.79 -7.58
CA MET A 485 25.26 21.36 -8.93
C MET A 485 24.65 22.77 -8.94
N TYR A 486 24.06 23.20 -7.82
CA TYR A 486 23.72 24.61 -7.62
C TYR A 486 24.87 25.34 -6.91
N LEU A 487 25.29 24.82 -5.75
CA LEU A 487 26.25 25.48 -4.87
C LEU A 487 27.62 25.72 -5.52
N ALA A 488 28.21 24.70 -6.15
CA ALA A 488 29.58 24.81 -6.66
C ALA A 488 29.70 25.85 -7.80
N PRO A 489 28.80 25.89 -8.79
CA PRO A 489 28.80 26.96 -9.79
C PRO A 489 28.63 28.37 -9.22
N THR A 490 27.66 28.57 -8.30
CA THR A 490 27.34 29.92 -7.82
C THR A 490 28.33 30.41 -6.76
N GLU A 491 28.54 29.63 -5.71
CA GLU A 491 29.34 30.05 -4.55
C GLU A 491 30.85 29.84 -4.76
N TRP A 492 31.26 28.75 -5.42
CA TRP A 492 32.70 28.42 -5.54
C TRP A 492 33.33 28.96 -6.82
N LEU A 493 32.57 29.03 -7.90
CA LEU A 493 33.04 29.47 -9.22
C LEU A 493 32.57 30.88 -9.60
N GLY A 494 31.69 31.50 -8.80
CA GLY A 494 31.21 32.87 -9.00
C GLY A 494 30.33 33.05 -10.24
N MET A 495 29.65 32.00 -10.70
CA MET A 495 28.72 32.06 -11.81
C MET A 495 27.43 32.79 -11.41
N SER A 496 26.73 33.38 -12.37
CA SER A 496 25.46 34.04 -12.10
C SER A 496 24.37 33.04 -11.68
N GLU A 497 23.36 33.50 -10.95
CA GLU A 497 22.22 32.65 -10.54
C GLU A 497 21.52 31.98 -11.74
N ILE A 498 21.43 32.68 -12.88
CA ILE A 498 20.82 32.16 -14.11
C ILE A 498 21.62 30.98 -14.65
N GLU A 499 22.95 31.10 -14.68
CA GLU A 499 23.83 30.02 -15.12
C GLU A 499 23.80 28.84 -14.15
N GLY A 500 23.78 29.10 -12.84
CA GLY A 500 23.59 28.07 -11.81
C GLY A 500 22.29 27.28 -11.98
N VAL A 501 21.17 27.98 -12.17
CA VAL A 501 19.87 27.34 -12.46
C VAL A 501 19.92 26.50 -13.74
N ALA A 502 20.54 27.01 -14.81
CA ALA A 502 20.66 26.26 -16.07
C ALA A 502 21.47 24.95 -15.90
N ILE A 503 22.54 24.98 -15.09
CA ILE A 503 23.34 23.80 -14.77
C ILE A 503 22.51 22.79 -13.97
N VAL A 504 21.80 23.23 -12.93
CA VAL A 504 20.93 22.36 -12.12
C VAL A 504 19.85 21.70 -12.97
N LEU A 505 19.20 22.45 -13.87
CA LEU A 505 18.17 21.91 -14.75
C LEU A 505 18.76 20.86 -15.71
N THR A 506 19.94 21.13 -16.26
CA THR A 506 20.65 20.21 -17.15
C THR A 506 21.03 18.92 -16.41
N TRP A 507 21.60 19.05 -15.21
CA TRP A 507 21.95 17.91 -14.37
C TRP A 507 20.73 17.10 -13.97
N THR A 508 19.65 17.78 -13.57
CA THR A 508 18.37 17.13 -13.23
C THR A 508 17.82 16.34 -14.41
N ALA A 509 17.89 16.86 -15.63
CA ALA A 509 17.47 16.14 -16.84
C ALA A 509 18.31 14.88 -17.09
N ILE A 510 19.63 14.95 -16.86
CA ILE A 510 20.54 13.79 -16.94
C ILE A 510 20.18 12.74 -15.87
N MET A 511 19.96 13.18 -14.64
CA MET A 511 19.59 12.32 -13.50
C MET A 511 18.26 11.61 -13.73
N ILE A 512 17.22 12.33 -14.15
CA ILE A 512 15.91 11.76 -14.50
C ILE A 512 16.07 10.74 -15.62
N SER A 513 16.77 11.10 -16.70
CA SER A 513 16.95 10.21 -17.85
C SER A 513 17.68 8.93 -17.45
N SER A 514 18.74 9.04 -16.65
CA SER A 514 19.50 7.91 -16.13
C SER A 514 18.65 7.02 -15.22
N LEU A 515 17.89 7.62 -14.30
CA LEU A 515 16.99 6.91 -13.40
C LEU A 515 15.92 6.12 -14.17
N LEU A 516 15.31 6.70 -15.20
CA LEU A 516 14.29 6.03 -16.01
C LEU A 516 14.87 4.84 -16.79
N LEU A 517 16.10 4.97 -17.31
CA LEU A 517 16.81 3.87 -17.98
C LEU A 517 17.17 2.74 -17.00
N ILE A 518 17.67 3.08 -15.81
CA ILE A 518 17.97 2.12 -14.74
C ILE A 518 16.70 1.41 -14.31
N THR A 519 15.62 2.16 -14.06
CA THR A 519 14.30 1.63 -13.68
C THR A 519 13.81 0.58 -14.67
N ARG A 520 13.85 0.91 -15.97
CA ARG A 520 13.42 0.00 -17.02
C ARG A 520 14.28 -1.26 -17.09
N SER A 521 15.59 -1.12 -16.89
CA SER A 521 16.54 -2.24 -16.90
C SER A 521 16.38 -3.16 -15.68
N ILE A 522 16.13 -2.58 -14.49
CA ILE A 522 15.84 -3.35 -13.27
C ILE A 522 14.53 -4.10 -13.41
N ILE A 523 13.45 -3.45 -13.86
CA ILE A 523 12.14 -4.10 -14.05
C ILE A 523 12.25 -5.27 -15.04
N ARG A 524 13.05 -5.12 -16.11
CA ARG A 524 13.35 -6.24 -17.04
C ARG A 524 14.08 -7.39 -16.32
N GLY A 525 15.09 -7.08 -15.50
CA GLY A 525 15.81 -8.08 -14.72
C GLY A 525 14.92 -8.80 -13.72
N VAL A 526 14.05 -8.06 -13.04
CA VAL A 526 13.07 -8.60 -12.08
C VAL A 526 12.02 -9.47 -12.77
N ASN A 527 11.58 -9.09 -13.98
CA ASN A 527 10.66 -9.90 -14.78
C ASN A 527 11.29 -11.17 -15.35
N SER A 528 12.63 -11.24 -15.44
CA SER A 528 13.35 -12.48 -15.77
C SER A 528 13.60 -13.39 -14.55
N LEU A 529 13.25 -12.94 -13.34
CA LEU A 529 13.29 -13.81 -12.16
C LEU A 529 12.06 -14.73 -12.21
N GLU A 530 12.31 -16.04 -12.20
CA GLU A 530 11.28 -17.08 -12.11
C GLU A 530 10.55 -17.05 -10.77
#